data_AF-R0FWC9-F1
#
_entry.id   AF-R0FWC9-F1
#
_cell.length_a   1.000
_cell.length_b   1.000
_cell.length_c   1.000
_cell.angle_alpha   90.00
_cell.angle_beta   90.00
_cell.angle_gamma   90.00
#
_symmetry.space_group_name_H-M   'P 1'
#
loop_
_entity.id
_entity.type
_entity.pdbx_description
1 polymer ?
#
loop_
_entity_poly.entity_id
_entity_poly.type
_entity_poly.pdbx_seq_one_letter_code
_entity_poly.pdbx_strand_id
1 'polypeptide(L)'
;MLRVTCFSPSFSRACCPLFSMMHKVPSVHLHHPSFSSFRWYQTSLLIKGTRDRRLFFVERSRHLCTLPLAAAKQSAASPSGNLSKKAKKKAIQQSPEAMLKQKLDMCSRKGDVLEALRLYDEARRNSVQLSQYHYNVLLYVCSLAEATTDSSPNPGLSRGFDIFKQMIVDKVVPNEATFTNGARLAVAKDDPEMAFDMVKQMKAFGIQPRLRSYGPALFGFCRKGDADKAYEVDAHMIESDVVPEEPELAAVLKVSMDTKNADKVYETLQRLRDLVRQVSKSTFDTIEDWFKSEAAAKAGVKKWDLKKIRDAVVSGGGGWHGQGWLGTGNWNVKRTEMDKNGVCKCCKEKLVCIDINPVETETFAASLTRLACEKEVKANFNQFQEWLERHGPFDAVIDGANMGLVNQRSFSFFQLNNTVQRCQQISPSKRLPLVILHKSRVNGGPATHPKNRALLEKWKNAGALYATPPGSNDDWYWLYAAVTCKCLLVTNDEMRDHLFQLLGNSFFPRWKEKHQV
;
A
#
# COMPACT_ATOMS: atom_id res chain seq x y z
N MET A 1 54.86 -35.60 -4.46
CA MET A 1 55.72 -34.78 -5.36
C MET A 1 54.88 -33.57 -5.76
N LEU A 2 55.15 -32.30 -5.47
CA LEU A 2 56.25 -31.55 -4.86
C LEU A 2 55.58 -30.34 -4.14
N ARG A 3 56.01 -30.05 -2.90
CA ARG A 3 55.84 -28.78 -2.19
C ARG A 3 56.88 -27.76 -2.70
N VAL A 4 56.68 -26.46 -2.37
CA VAL A 4 57.67 -25.42 -1.97
C VAL A 4 56.92 -24.07 -2.05
N THR A 5 56.42 -23.48 -0.95
CA THR A 5 57.02 -22.65 0.12
C THR A 5 57.18 -21.14 -0.19
N CYS A 6 56.76 -20.37 0.81
CA CYS A 6 56.71 -18.91 0.98
C CYS A 6 57.99 -18.14 0.68
N PHE A 7 57.84 -16.84 0.38
CA PHE A 7 58.72 -15.78 0.86
C PHE A 7 57.95 -14.45 1.02
N SER A 8 58.13 -13.82 2.18
CA SER A 8 58.00 -12.37 2.40
C SER A 8 59.42 -11.81 2.55
N PRO A 9 59.69 -10.53 2.24
CA PRO A 9 59.97 -9.60 3.34
C PRO A 9 59.53 -8.13 3.11
N SER A 10 59.82 -7.36 4.16
CA SER A 10 59.37 -6.05 4.65
C SER A 10 59.95 -4.76 4.05
N PHE A 11 59.12 -3.69 4.11
CA PHE A 11 59.33 -2.27 4.47
C PHE A 11 60.48 -1.38 3.90
N SER A 12 60.10 -0.26 3.28
CA SER A 12 60.53 1.13 3.60
C SER A 12 59.57 2.17 2.94
N ARG A 13 58.76 2.89 3.72
CA ARG A 13 58.87 4.30 4.15
C ARG A 13 59.01 5.37 3.03
N ALA A 14 57.94 6.12 2.78
CA ALA A 14 57.98 7.57 2.55
C ALA A 14 56.62 8.25 2.85
N CYS A 15 56.63 9.06 3.91
CA CYS A 15 55.84 10.22 4.31
C CYS A 15 54.47 10.60 3.66
N CYS A 16 53.44 10.59 4.53
CA CYS A 16 52.38 11.59 4.74
C CYS A 16 52.87 13.07 4.71
N PRO A 17 52.01 14.14 4.68
CA PRO A 17 50.78 14.22 5.49
C PRO A 17 49.63 15.17 5.08
N LEU A 18 48.63 15.18 5.98
CA LEU A 18 47.56 16.16 6.26
C LEU A 18 46.27 16.07 5.40
N PHE A 19 45.03 16.04 5.92
CA PHE A 19 44.51 16.43 7.24
C PHE A 19 43.34 15.54 7.70
N SER A 20 43.29 15.35 9.01
CA SER A 20 42.24 14.78 9.84
C SER A 20 41.04 15.73 9.98
N MET A 21 39.82 15.17 10.07
CA MET A 21 38.86 15.59 11.10
C MET A 21 37.95 14.42 11.52
N MET A 22 38.12 13.97 12.76
CA MET A 22 37.10 13.27 13.53
C MET A 22 36.02 14.24 13.97
N HIS A 23 34.74 13.84 13.96
CA HIS A 23 33.86 14.05 15.12
C HIS A 23 32.57 13.22 15.05
N LYS A 24 32.38 12.44 16.14
CA LYS A 24 31.14 12.16 16.87
C LYS A 24 30.09 11.25 16.21
N VAL A 25 30.19 9.97 16.57
CA VAL A 25 29.06 9.05 16.76
C VAL A 25 28.20 9.57 17.92
N PRO A 26 26.87 9.69 17.79
CA PRO A 26 25.98 9.83 18.94
C PRO A 26 25.62 8.44 19.48
N SER A 27 25.91 8.22 20.76
CA SER A 27 25.35 7.14 21.57
C SER A 27 23.83 7.20 21.57
N VAL A 28 23.18 6.08 21.24
CA VAL A 28 21.73 5.90 21.45
C VAL A 28 21.52 5.46 22.89
N HIS A 29 21.09 6.39 23.75
CA HIS A 29 20.44 6.04 25.01
C HIS A 29 19.02 5.53 24.71
N LEU A 30 18.73 4.31 25.15
CA LEU A 30 17.40 3.75 25.27
C LEU A 30 16.61 4.57 26.30
N HIS A 31 15.69 5.41 25.82
CA HIS A 31 14.58 5.93 26.60
C HIS A 31 13.27 5.42 26.00
N HIS A 32 12.53 4.65 26.80
CA HIS A 32 11.12 4.32 26.59
C HIS A 32 10.28 5.60 26.39
N PRO A 33 9.48 5.72 25.31
CA PRO A 33 8.40 6.68 25.27
C PRO A 33 7.13 6.04 25.82
N SER A 34 6.69 6.58 26.94
CA SER A 34 5.36 6.41 27.51
C SER A 34 4.29 6.95 26.54
N PHE A 35 3.15 6.25 26.51
CA PHE A 35 1.94 6.59 25.78
C PHE A 35 1.48 8.02 26.10
N SER A 36 1.29 8.85 25.07
CA SER A 36 0.45 10.04 25.17
C SER A 36 -0.47 10.16 23.96
N SER A 37 -1.73 10.44 24.29
CA SER A 37 -2.92 10.47 23.46
C SER A 37 -2.91 11.61 22.43
N PHE A 38 -3.01 11.30 21.15
CA PHE A 38 -3.29 12.30 20.12
C PHE A 38 -4.77 12.69 20.09
N ARG A 39 -5.00 13.99 20.29
CA ARG A 39 -6.30 14.68 20.36
C ARG A 39 -6.63 15.23 18.97
N TRP A 40 -7.68 14.71 18.34
CA TRP A 40 -8.20 15.27 17.08
C TRP A 40 -8.94 16.58 17.35
N TYR A 41 -8.43 17.69 16.80
CA TYR A 41 -9.20 18.93 16.65
C TYR A 41 -9.97 18.88 15.33
N GLN A 42 -11.29 18.75 15.40
CA GLN A 42 -12.18 19.01 14.27
C GLN A 42 -12.50 20.52 14.25
N THR A 43 -11.91 21.24 13.30
CA THR A 43 -12.38 22.57 12.88
C THR A 43 -13.57 22.38 11.93
N SER A 44 -14.75 22.79 12.37
CA SER A 44 -15.94 22.88 11.52
C SER A 44 -15.96 24.25 10.83
N LEU A 45 -15.79 24.26 9.51
CA LEU A 45 -15.98 25.44 8.68
C LEU A 45 -17.35 25.35 8.01
N LEU A 46 -18.24 26.24 8.46
CA LEU A 46 -19.54 26.55 7.86
C LEU A 46 -19.32 27.21 6.49
N ILE A 47 -19.77 26.56 5.42
CA ILE A 47 -19.94 27.20 4.10
C ILE A 47 -21.44 27.31 3.82
N LYS A 48 -21.94 28.55 3.82
CA LYS A 48 -23.21 28.95 3.20
C LYS A 48 -22.96 29.11 1.70
N GLY A 49 -23.77 28.46 0.87
CA GLY A 49 -23.79 28.66 -0.56
C GLY A 49 -25.17 28.32 -1.14
N THR A 50 -25.88 29.35 -1.57
CA THR A 50 -27.14 29.30 -2.31
C THR A 50 -26.87 29.11 -3.80
N ARG A 51 -27.58 28.20 -4.47
CA ARG A 51 -28.40 28.51 -5.66
C ARG A 51 -29.08 27.29 -6.27
N ASP A 52 -30.37 27.51 -6.46
CA ASP A 52 -31.37 26.91 -7.33
C ASP A 52 -30.90 26.61 -8.78
N ARG A 53 -31.18 25.41 -9.30
CA ARG A 53 -31.88 25.20 -10.59
C ARG A 53 -32.22 23.73 -10.88
N ARG A 54 -33.54 23.53 -10.97
CA ARG A 54 -34.41 22.50 -11.57
C ARG A 54 -33.87 21.50 -12.62
N LEU A 55 -34.44 20.29 -12.47
CA LEU A 55 -34.96 19.33 -13.47
C LEU A 55 -33.97 18.55 -14.36
N PHE A 56 -33.92 17.21 -14.20
CA PHE A 56 -34.60 16.26 -15.10
C PHE A 56 -34.72 14.88 -14.43
N PHE A 57 -35.94 14.34 -14.48
CA PHE A 57 -36.37 13.00 -14.07
C PHE A 57 -35.89 11.94 -15.07
N VAL A 58 -35.44 10.78 -14.59
CA VAL A 58 -35.77 9.45 -15.16
C VAL A 58 -35.92 8.46 -14.01
N GLU A 59 -37.14 7.99 -13.80
CA GLU A 59 -37.52 6.92 -12.87
C GLU A 59 -37.07 5.55 -13.36
N ARG A 60 -36.72 4.66 -12.41
CA ARG A 60 -37.16 3.26 -12.50
C ARG A 60 -37.38 2.68 -11.10
N SER A 61 -38.65 2.40 -10.87
CA SER A 61 -39.30 1.92 -9.64
C SER A 61 -38.75 0.60 -9.11
N ARG A 62 -38.68 0.48 -7.78
CA ARG A 62 -38.80 -0.79 -7.07
C ARG A 62 -40.07 -0.74 -6.22
N HIS A 63 -41.07 -1.50 -6.64
CA HIS A 63 -42.22 -1.85 -5.83
C HIS A 63 -41.80 -2.81 -4.73
N LEU A 64 -42.27 -2.57 -3.50
CA LEU A 64 -42.70 -3.63 -2.57
C LEU A 64 -43.69 -2.99 -1.59
N CYS A 65 -44.94 -3.46 -1.68
CA CYS A 65 -46.07 -3.06 -0.84
C CYS A 65 -45.90 -3.58 0.60
N THR A 66 -46.28 -2.76 1.58
CA THR A 66 -46.78 -3.24 2.87
C THR A 66 -48.10 -2.54 3.16
N LEU A 67 -49.15 -3.35 3.29
CA LEU A 67 -50.47 -2.97 3.77
C LEU A 67 -50.39 -2.53 5.25
N PRO A 68 -51.13 -1.50 5.69
CA PRO A 68 -51.17 -1.11 7.09
C PRO A 68 -52.22 -1.93 7.84
N LEU A 69 -51.80 -2.68 8.87
CA LEU A 69 -52.71 -3.26 9.84
C LEU A 69 -53.13 -2.16 10.83
N ALA A 70 -54.41 -1.83 10.81
CA ALA A 70 -55.04 -0.92 11.77
C ALA A 70 -55.08 -1.58 13.16
N ALA A 71 -54.51 -0.90 14.17
CA ALA A 71 -54.76 -1.18 15.57
C ALA A 71 -55.13 0.14 16.28
N ALA A 72 -56.27 0.09 16.96
CA ALA A 72 -56.98 1.20 17.56
C ALA A 72 -56.14 2.01 18.56
N LYS A 73 -56.16 3.34 18.40
CA LYS A 73 -55.76 4.29 19.44
C LYS A 73 -56.84 4.29 20.54
N GLN A 74 -56.53 3.74 21.70
CA GLN A 74 -57.15 4.18 22.95
C GLN A 74 -56.38 5.39 23.47
N SER A 75 -57.13 6.43 23.80
CA SER A 75 -56.69 7.73 24.31
C SER A 75 -56.08 7.61 25.71
N ALA A 76 -54.84 8.08 25.85
CA ALA A 76 -54.32 8.57 27.13
C ALA A 76 -53.56 9.86 26.86
N ALA A 77 -53.89 10.88 27.65
CA ALA A 77 -53.54 12.28 27.46
C ALA A 77 -52.03 12.54 27.27
N SER A 78 -51.69 13.34 26.26
CA SER A 78 -50.37 13.95 26.10
C SER A 78 -50.23 15.15 27.03
N PRO A 79 -49.17 15.27 27.86
CA PRO A 79 -48.72 16.57 28.32
C PRO A 79 -47.95 17.22 27.16
N SER A 80 -48.56 18.25 26.59
CA SER A 80 -47.91 19.21 25.70
C SER A 80 -46.75 19.90 26.43
N GLY A 81 -45.51 19.52 26.10
CA GLY A 81 -44.31 20.21 26.54
C GLY A 81 -43.38 20.45 25.36
N ASN A 82 -43.34 21.69 24.86
CA ASN A 82 -42.35 22.13 23.88
C ASN A 82 -40.96 22.17 24.55
N LEU A 83 -40.31 21.00 24.63
CA LEU A 83 -38.96 20.87 25.18
C LEU A 83 -37.96 21.66 24.31
N SER A 84 -37.24 22.59 24.95
CA SER A 84 -36.10 23.31 24.36
C SER A 84 -35.12 22.34 23.68
N LYS A 85 -34.50 22.73 22.56
CA LYS A 85 -33.45 21.95 21.87
C LYS A 85 -32.36 21.46 22.83
N LYS A 86 -32.08 22.22 23.91
CA LYS A 86 -31.12 21.88 24.96
C LYS A 86 -31.62 20.74 25.87
N ALA A 87 -32.91 20.73 26.22
CA ALA A 87 -33.52 19.66 27.02
C ALA A 87 -33.64 18.35 26.24
N LYS A 88 -33.99 18.42 24.94
CA LYS A 88 -33.98 17.25 24.04
C LYS A 88 -32.59 16.63 23.90
N LYS A 89 -31.55 17.46 23.73
CA LYS A 89 -30.15 17.00 23.68
C LYS A 89 -29.72 16.33 24.99
N LYS A 90 -30.12 16.88 26.15
CA LYS A 90 -29.83 16.30 27.46
C LYS A 90 -30.54 14.96 27.69
N ALA A 91 -31.79 14.83 27.26
CA ALA A 91 -32.55 13.58 27.35
C ALA A 91 -31.97 12.48 26.44
N ILE A 92 -31.57 12.81 25.21
CA ILE A 92 -30.88 11.86 24.31
C ILE A 92 -29.55 11.40 24.91
N GLN A 93 -28.82 12.31 25.57
CA GLN A 93 -27.55 11.97 26.20
C GLN A 93 -27.70 11.13 27.48
N GLN A 94 -28.90 11.11 28.07
CA GLN A 94 -29.26 10.31 29.23
C GLN A 94 -29.99 9.01 28.85
N SER A 95 -30.18 8.71 27.56
CA SER A 95 -30.81 7.46 27.14
C SER A 95 -29.96 6.26 27.60
N PRO A 96 -30.58 5.10 27.89
CA PRO A 96 -29.84 3.90 28.29
C PRO A 96 -28.74 3.51 27.28
N GLU A 97 -28.99 3.72 25.99
CA GLU A 97 -28.05 3.49 24.90
C GLU A 97 -26.88 4.48 24.93
N ALA A 98 -27.14 5.79 25.10
CA ALA A 98 -26.10 6.80 25.17
C ALA A 98 -25.24 6.67 26.43
N MET A 99 -25.85 6.24 27.54
CA MET A 99 -25.16 5.92 28.79
C MET A 99 -24.28 4.69 28.63
N LEU A 100 -24.78 3.62 27.99
CA LEU A 100 -24.00 2.42 27.69
C LEU A 100 -22.81 2.76 26.79
N LYS A 101 -23.02 3.56 25.74
CA LYS A 101 -21.94 4.05 24.88
C LYS A 101 -20.83 4.74 25.67
N GLN A 102 -21.17 5.67 26.56
CA GLN A 102 -20.18 6.38 27.38
C GLN A 102 -19.41 5.44 28.31
N LYS A 103 -20.10 4.48 28.95
CA LYS A 103 -19.46 3.51 29.83
C LYS A 103 -18.52 2.57 29.06
N LEU A 104 -18.95 2.05 27.91
CA LEU A 104 -18.10 1.21 27.03
C LEU A 104 -16.89 1.99 26.48
N ASP A 105 -17.06 3.26 26.10
CA ASP A 105 -15.96 4.13 25.67
C ASP A 105 -14.91 4.29 26.79
N MET A 106 -15.35 4.34 28.05
CA MET A 106 -14.45 4.39 29.20
C MET A 106 -13.75 3.05 29.47
N CYS A 107 -14.47 1.92 29.38
CA CYS A 107 -13.86 0.58 29.48
C CYS A 107 -12.80 0.38 28.40
N SER A 108 -13.07 0.82 27.16
CA SER A 108 -12.14 0.72 26.04
C SER A 108 -10.85 1.52 26.24
N ARG A 109 -10.92 2.71 26.85
CA ARG A 109 -9.73 3.50 27.19
C ARG A 109 -8.89 2.88 28.30
N LYS A 110 -9.53 2.17 29.23
CA LYS A 110 -8.87 1.53 30.37
C LYS A 110 -8.42 0.10 30.09
N GLY A 111 -8.89 -0.52 29.00
CA GLY A 111 -8.67 -1.94 28.73
C GLY A 111 -9.43 -2.86 29.69
N ASP A 112 -10.52 -2.39 30.31
CA ASP A 112 -11.25 -3.14 31.33
C ASP A 112 -12.26 -4.10 30.70
N VAL A 113 -11.80 -5.31 30.41
CA VAL A 113 -12.58 -6.35 29.74
C VAL A 113 -13.72 -6.88 30.62
N LEU A 114 -13.45 -7.09 31.91
CA LEU A 114 -14.44 -7.65 32.84
C LEU A 114 -15.62 -6.70 33.03
N GLU A 115 -15.36 -5.40 33.20
CA GLU A 115 -16.44 -4.42 33.31
C GLU A 115 -17.21 -4.27 32.00
N ALA A 116 -16.53 -4.33 30.84
CA ALA A 116 -17.20 -4.30 29.54
C ALA A 116 -18.18 -5.49 29.36
N LEU A 117 -17.79 -6.70 29.78
CA LEU A 117 -18.65 -7.88 29.76
C LEU A 117 -19.82 -7.75 30.75
N ARG A 118 -19.56 -7.23 31.96
CA ARG A 118 -20.61 -6.97 32.96
C ARG A 118 -21.66 -5.98 32.42
N LEU A 119 -21.22 -4.93 31.74
CA LEU A 119 -22.10 -3.93 31.10
C LEU A 119 -22.89 -4.51 29.93
N TYR A 120 -22.30 -5.43 29.16
CA TYR A 120 -23.03 -6.18 28.13
C TYR A 120 -24.17 -7.01 28.74
N ASP A 121 -23.89 -7.77 29.80
CA ASP A 121 -24.91 -8.60 30.48
C ASP A 121 -26.00 -7.73 31.14
N GLU A 122 -25.61 -6.60 31.75
CA GLU A 122 -26.55 -5.62 32.30
C GLU A 122 -27.44 -5.01 31.22
N ALA A 123 -26.88 -4.61 30.08
CA ALA A 123 -27.64 -4.05 28.96
C ALA A 123 -28.68 -5.05 28.43
N ARG A 124 -28.33 -6.33 28.34
CA ARG A 124 -29.27 -7.39 27.92
C ARG A 124 -30.38 -7.62 28.94
N ARG A 125 -30.05 -7.70 30.24
CA ARG A 125 -31.06 -7.81 31.31
C ARG A 125 -32.04 -6.64 31.31
N ASN A 126 -31.54 -5.44 31.04
CA ASN A 126 -32.35 -4.22 30.96
C ASN A 126 -33.03 -4.03 29.59
N SER A 127 -32.94 -5.01 28.69
CA SER A 127 -33.52 -4.96 27.34
C SER A 127 -33.11 -3.72 26.52
N VAL A 128 -31.89 -3.23 26.73
CA VAL A 128 -31.32 -2.14 25.93
C VAL A 128 -30.88 -2.69 24.59
N GLN A 129 -31.32 -2.09 23.49
CA GLN A 129 -30.93 -2.52 22.15
C GLN A 129 -29.47 -2.16 21.87
N LEU A 130 -28.64 -3.14 21.56
CA LEU A 130 -27.25 -2.91 21.22
C LEU A 130 -27.12 -2.49 19.74
N SER A 131 -26.56 -1.30 19.52
CA SER A 131 -26.23 -0.80 18.19
C SER A 131 -24.94 -1.42 17.65
N GLN A 132 -24.70 -1.27 16.35
CA GLN A 132 -23.43 -1.61 15.69
C GLN A 132 -22.21 -1.00 16.43
N TYR A 133 -22.35 0.22 16.97
CA TYR A 133 -21.28 0.86 17.73
C TYR A 133 -20.94 0.10 19.02
N HIS A 134 -21.97 -0.29 19.79
CA HIS A 134 -21.78 -1.01 21.06
C HIS A 134 -21.07 -2.34 20.83
N TYR A 135 -21.52 -3.10 19.82
CA TYR A 135 -20.88 -4.35 19.42
C TYR A 135 -19.42 -4.16 19.00
N ASN A 136 -19.13 -3.16 18.17
CA ASN A 136 -17.75 -2.91 17.74
C ASN A 136 -16.81 -2.57 18.90
N VAL A 137 -17.24 -1.77 19.88
CA VAL A 137 -16.43 -1.45 21.06
C VAL A 137 -16.23 -2.68 21.94
N LEU A 138 -17.28 -3.48 22.16
CA LEU A 138 -17.17 -4.73 22.92
C LEU A 138 -16.18 -5.71 22.28
N LEU A 139 -16.27 -5.92 20.97
CA LEU A 139 -15.34 -6.77 20.23
C LEU A 139 -13.89 -6.27 20.31
N TYR A 140 -13.70 -4.95 20.18
CA TYR A 140 -12.39 -4.34 20.35
C TYR A 140 -11.82 -4.60 21.75
N VAL A 141 -12.61 -4.34 22.80
CA VAL A 141 -12.17 -4.57 24.19
C VAL A 141 -11.87 -6.04 24.44
N CYS A 142 -12.70 -6.96 23.95
CA CYS A 142 -12.44 -8.39 24.06
C CYS A 142 -11.14 -8.79 23.34
N SER A 143 -10.78 -8.13 22.24
CA SER A 143 -9.51 -8.38 21.53
C SER A 143 -8.26 -7.92 22.28
N LEU A 144 -8.41 -7.14 23.36
CA LEU A 144 -7.31 -6.76 24.27
C LEU A 144 -7.04 -7.83 25.31
N ALA A 145 -7.92 -8.83 25.47
CA ALA A 145 -7.69 -9.94 26.38
C ALA A 145 -6.57 -10.82 25.83
N GLU A 146 -5.61 -11.18 26.69
CA GLU A 146 -4.51 -12.08 26.33
C GLU A 146 -4.93 -13.54 26.51
N ALA A 147 -4.39 -14.42 25.66
CA ALA A 147 -4.45 -15.86 25.85
C ALA A 147 -3.61 -16.26 27.08
N THR A 148 -4.24 -16.90 28.06
CA THR A 148 -3.56 -17.41 29.26
C THR A 148 -3.02 -18.82 28.99
N THR A 149 -1.76 -19.07 29.33
CA THR A 149 -1.09 -20.36 29.12
C THR A 149 -1.49 -21.45 30.12
N ASP A 150 -2.01 -21.08 31.30
CA ASP A 150 -2.10 -22.03 32.44
C ASP A 150 -3.47 -22.11 33.14
N SER A 151 -4.57 -21.68 32.53
CA SER A 151 -5.92 -21.91 33.06
C SER A 151 -6.98 -21.55 32.03
N SER A 152 -8.17 -22.14 32.19
CA SER A 152 -9.41 -21.95 31.41
C SER A 152 -9.46 -20.67 30.56
N PRO A 153 -9.91 -20.74 29.29
CA PRO A 153 -9.82 -19.64 28.33
C PRO A 153 -10.33 -18.33 28.94
N ASN A 154 -9.51 -17.27 28.84
CA ASN A 154 -9.86 -15.94 29.35
C ASN A 154 -11.29 -15.58 28.90
N PRO A 155 -12.20 -15.26 29.85
CA PRO A 155 -13.60 -15.00 29.53
C PRO A 155 -13.75 -13.93 28.44
N GLY A 156 -12.84 -12.96 28.37
CA GLY A 156 -12.81 -11.95 27.31
C GLY A 156 -12.77 -12.54 25.90
N LEU A 157 -11.86 -13.46 25.65
CA LEU A 157 -11.70 -14.09 24.33
C LEU A 157 -12.89 -14.97 23.99
N SER A 158 -13.31 -15.84 24.91
CA SER A 158 -14.46 -16.73 24.67
C SER A 158 -15.74 -15.93 24.44
N ARG A 159 -16.05 -14.98 25.32
CA ARG A 159 -17.26 -14.16 25.25
C ARG A 159 -17.25 -13.22 24.06
N GLY A 160 -16.09 -12.75 23.60
CA GLY A 160 -15.99 -11.91 22.41
C GLY A 160 -16.61 -12.58 21.17
N PHE A 161 -16.46 -13.90 21.02
CA PHE A 161 -17.07 -14.64 19.91
C PHE A 161 -18.57 -14.84 20.09
N ASP A 162 -19.01 -15.11 21.31
CA ASP A 162 -20.44 -15.18 21.62
C ASP A 162 -21.13 -13.85 21.32
N ILE A 163 -20.47 -12.73 21.65
CA ILE A 163 -20.93 -11.37 21.35
C ILE A 163 -20.98 -11.14 19.84
N PHE A 164 -19.97 -11.60 19.08
CA PHE A 164 -20.00 -11.51 17.61
C PHE A 164 -21.17 -12.32 17.02
N LYS A 165 -21.35 -13.58 17.42
CA LYS A 165 -22.48 -14.41 16.98
C LYS A 165 -23.81 -13.77 17.34
N GLN A 166 -23.92 -13.20 18.54
CA GLN A 166 -25.13 -12.54 19.01
C GLN A 166 -25.45 -11.27 18.20
N MET A 167 -24.44 -10.51 17.77
CA MET A 167 -24.64 -9.37 16.86
C MET A 167 -25.34 -9.80 15.56
N ILE A 168 -24.95 -10.95 15.00
CA ILE A 168 -25.57 -11.52 13.80
C ILE A 168 -27.00 -11.99 14.07
N VAL A 169 -27.23 -12.67 15.20
CA VAL A 169 -28.58 -13.11 15.63
C VAL A 169 -29.51 -11.92 15.85
N ASP A 170 -29.00 -10.83 16.44
CA ASP A 170 -29.72 -9.58 16.66
C ASP A 170 -29.94 -8.79 15.35
N LYS A 171 -29.51 -9.34 14.20
CA LYS A 171 -29.61 -8.75 12.85
C LYS A 171 -28.95 -7.37 12.75
N VAL A 172 -27.94 -7.12 13.59
CA VAL A 172 -27.13 -5.90 13.50
C VAL A 172 -26.11 -6.09 12.39
N VAL A 173 -26.23 -5.29 11.34
CA VAL A 173 -25.38 -5.40 10.14
C VAL A 173 -23.91 -5.16 10.53
N PRO A 174 -22.99 -6.11 10.30
CA PRO A 174 -21.57 -5.90 10.51
C PRO A 174 -21.02 -4.81 9.58
N ASN A 175 -19.95 -4.15 10.00
CA ASN A 175 -19.16 -3.29 9.11
C ASN A 175 -17.69 -3.71 9.12
N GLU A 176 -16.87 -2.95 8.38
CA GLU A 176 -15.44 -3.21 8.25
C GLU A 176 -14.70 -3.24 9.61
N ALA A 177 -15.11 -2.39 10.56
CA ALA A 177 -14.54 -2.37 11.90
C ALA A 177 -14.95 -3.62 12.72
N THR A 178 -16.17 -4.13 12.52
CA THR A 178 -16.63 -5.37 13.17
C THR A 178 -15.72 -6.54 12.83
N PHE A 179 -15.44 -6.74 11.54
CA PHE A 179 -14.59 -7.83 11.08
C PHE A 179 -13.12 -7.61 11.43
N THR A 180 -12.62 -6.37 11.41
CA THR A 180 -11.27 -6.07 11.89
C THR A 180 -11.11 -6.41 13.38
N ASN A 181 -12.08 -6.06 14.22
CA ASN A 181 -12.04 -6.39 15.65
C ASN A 181 -12.18 -7.90 15.90
N GLY A 182 -13.04 -8.56 15.14
CA GLY A 182 -13.18 -10.02 15.18
C GLY A 182 -11.91 -10.77 14.75
N ALA A 183 -11.27 -10.29 13.69
CA ALA A 183 -9.98 -10.81 13.24
C ALA A 183 -8.89 -10.69 14.32
N ARG A 184 -8.83 -9.55 15.04
CA ARG A 184 -7.93 -9.38 16.20
C ARG A 184 -8.25 -10.35 17.34
N LEU A 185 -9.55 -10.56 17.60
CA LEU A 185 -10.01 -11.53 18.60
C LEU A 185 -9.56 -12.96 18.24
N ALA A 186 -9.61 -13.33 16.96
CA ALA A 186 -9.15 -14.62 16.48
C ALA A 186 -7.62 -14.79 16.58
N VAL A 187 -6.83 -13.73 16.32
CA VAL A 187 -5.38 -13.73 16.61
C VAL A 187 -5.13 -13.96 18.09
N ALA A 188 -5.83 -13.22 18.95
CA ALA A 188 -5.61 -13.29 20.39
C ALA A 188 -5.96 -14.66 20.99
N LYS A 189 -6.89 -15.40 20.38
CA LYS A 189 -7.23 -16.79 20.73
C LYS A 189 -6.32 -17.83 20.04
N ASP A 190 -5.46 -17.42 19.11
CA ASP A 190 -4.66 -18.27 18.22
C ASP A 190 -5.50 -19.36 17.52
N ASP A 191 -6.70 -18.98 17.05
CA ASP A 191 -7.64 -19.86 16.36
C ASP A 191 -7.80 -19.44 14.88
N PRO A 192 -6.99 -20.02 13.97
CA PRO A 192 -7.00 -19.64 12.56
C PRO A 192 -8.24 -20.12 11.80
N GLU A 193 -8.85 -21.24 12.19
CA GLU A 193 -10.09 -21.73 11.57
C GLU A 193 -11.21 -20.72 11.81
N MET A 194 -11.32 -20.25 13.05
CA MET A 194 -12.28 -19.23 13.41
C MET A 194 -12.02 -17.91 12.68
N ALA A 195 -10.76 -17.49 12.56
CA ALA A 195 -10.41 -16.30 11.77
C ALA A 195 -10.90 -16.43 10.32
N PHE A 196 -10.74 -17.60 9.72
CA PHE A 196 -11.11 -17.83 8.34
C PHE A 196 -12.63 -17.84 8.14
N ASP A 197 -13.37 -18.47 9.05
CA ASP A 197 -14.85 -18.44 9.05
C ASP A 197 -15.40 -17.02 9.08
N MET A 198 -14.78 -16.13 9.86
CA MET A 198 -15.18 -14.71 9.89
C MET A 198 -15.00 -14.05 8.53
N VAL A 199 -13.91 -14.33 7.82
CA VAL A 199 -13.66 -13.78 6.48
C VAL A 199 -14.64 -14.33 5.45
N LYS A 200 -14.96 -15.63 5.50
CA LYS A 200 -15.99 -16.25 4.65
C LYS A 200 -17.36 -15.59 4.86
N GLN A 201 -17.70 -15.27 6.11
CA GLN A 201 -18.95 -14.55 6.42
C GLN A 201 -18.99 -13.13 5.86
N MET A 202 -17.86 -12.41 5.76
CA MET A 202 -17.83 -11.06 5.14
C MET A 202 -18.46 -11.06 3.75
N LYS A 203 -18.08 -12.05 2.92
CA LYS A 203 -18.61 -12.22 1.56
C LYS A 203 -20.12 -12.48 1.57
N ALA A 204 -20.61 -13.31 2.50
CA ALA A 204 -22.04 -13.58 2.66
C ALA A 204 -22.87 -12.33 3.02
N PHE A 205 -22.26 -11.36 3.72
CA PHE A 205 -22.88 -10.06 4.03
C PHE A 205 -22.63 -8.98 2.96
N GLY A 206 -22.03 -9.32 1.82
CA GLY A 206 -21.69 -8.37 0.76
C GLY A 206 -20.62 -7.35 1.16
N ILE A 207 -19.77 -7.70 2.13
CA ILE A 207 -18.68 -6.86 2.61
C ILE A 207 -17.37 -7.39 2.04
N GLN A 208 -16.65 -6.56 1.29
CA GLN A 208 -15.39 -6.95 0.70
C GLN A 208 -14.32 -7.16 1.80
N PRO A 209 -13.72 -8.38 1.90
CA PRO A 209 -12.57 -8.61 2.75
C PRO A 209 -11.38 -7.72 2.35
N ARG A 210 -10.54 -7.36 3.32
CA ARG A 210 -9.27 -6.66 3.07
C ARG A 210 -8.11 -7.61 3.38
N LEU A 211 -6.90 -7.28 2.92
CA LEU A 211 -5.69 -8.07 3.22
C LEU A 211 -5.52 -8.33 4.72
N ARG A 212 -5.70 -7.30 5.55
CA ARG A 212 -5.65 -7.39 7.02
C ARG A 212 -6.65 -8.37 7.65
N SER A 213 -7.75 -8.68 6.96
CA SER A 213 -8.76 -9.63 7.43
C SER A 213 -8.24 -11.07 7.32
N TYR A 214 -7.42 -11.37 6.32
CA TYR A 214 -6.87 -12.70 6.07
C TYR A 214 -5.63 -13.03 6.88
N GLY A 215 -4.82 -12.04 7.24
CA GLY A 215 -3.56 -12.23 7.97
C GLY A 215 -3.67 -13.17 9.17
N PRO A 216 -4.65 -13.00 10.08
CA PRO A 216 -4.84 -13.90 11.23
C PRO A 216 -5.01 -15.37 10.88
N ALA A 217 -5.82 -15.67 9.86
CA ALA A 217 -6.06 -17.04 9.40
C ALA A 217 -4.80 -17.60 8.73
N LEU A 218 -4.27 -16.88 7.74
CA LEU A 218 -3.11 -17.31 6.95
C LEU A 218 -1.89 -17.54 7.84
N PHE A 219 -1.50 -16.55 8.63
CA PHE A 219 -0.33 -16.66 9.51
C PHE A 219 -0.55 -17.70 10.61
N GLY A 220 -1.78 -17.86 11.12
CA GLY A 220 -2.07 -18.88 12.12
C GLY A 220 -1.93 -20.30 11.55
N PHE A 221 -2.46 -20.59 10.36
CA PHE A 221 -2.26 -21.88 9.71
C PHE A 221 -0.79 -22.14 9.35
N CYS A 222 -0.09 -21.14 8.80
CA CYS A 222 1.34 -21.26 8.50
C CYS A 222 2.17 -21.54 9.76
N ARG A 223 1.90 -20.88 10.89
CA ARG A 223 2.59 -21.15 12.17
C ARG A 223 2.33 -22.56 12.70
N LYS A 224 1.12 -23.08 12.49
CA LYS A 224 0.73 -24.44 12.90
C LYS A 224 1.22 -25.51 11.91
N GLY A 225 1.81 -25.12 10.78
CA GLY A 225 2.28 -26.04 9.74
C GLY A 225 1.17 -26.65 8.89
N ASP A 226 -0.06 -26.14 8.96
CA ASP A 226 -1.20 -26.62 8.18
C ASP A 226 -1.21 -25.97 6.80
N ALA A 227 -0.49 -26.58 5.86
CA ALA A 227 -0.34 -26.06 4.50
C ALA A 227 -1.65 -26.08 3.72
N ASP A 228 -2.46 -27.13 3.83
CA ASP A 228 -3.71 -27.27 3.07
C ASP A 228 -4.68 -26.14 3.40
N LYS A 229 -4.83 -25.84 4.70
CA LYS A 229 -5.64 -24.70 5.15
C LYS A 229 -5.04 -23.35 4.76
N ALA A 230 -3.71 -23.20 4.83
CA ALA A 230 -3.06 -21.99 4.35
C ALA A 230 -3.32 -21.74 2.85
N TYR A 231 -3.31 -22.80 2.03
CA TYR A 231 -3.64 -22.72 0.61
C TYR A 231 -5.13 -22.44 0.37
N GLU A 232 -6.03 -22.95 1.22
CA GLU A 232 -7.46 -22.62 1.16
C GLU A 232 -7.69 -21.11 1.40
N VAL A 233 -7.00 -20.54 2.40
CA VAL A 233 -7.04 -19.10 2.69
C VAL A 233 -6.50 -18.29 1.51
N ASP A 234 -5.36 -18.68 0.96
CA ASP A 234 -4.73 -18.01 -0.19
C ASP A 234 -5.61 -18.07 -1.45
N ALA A 235 -6.25 -19.22 -1.72
CA ALA A 235 -7.19 -19.36 -2.81
C ALA A 235 -8.43 -18.44 -2.64
N HIS A 236 -8.96 -18.34 -1.41
CA HIS A 236 -10.08 -17.45 -1.12
C HIS A 236 -9.68 -15.96 -1.21
N MET A 237 -8.43 -15.60 -0.92
CA MET A 237 -7.90 -14.26 -1.17
C MET A 237 -7.95 -13.92 -2.66
N ILE A 238 -7.49 -14.83 -3.51
CA ILE A 238 -7.52 -14.68 -4.97
C ILE A 238 -8.96 -14.56 -5.48
N GLU A 239 -9.87 -15.43 -5.02
CA GLU A 239 -11.30 -15.39 -5.39
C GLU A 239 -12.00 -14.09 -4.94
N SER A 240 -11.44 -13.42 -3.94
CA SER A 240 -11.96 -12.15 -3.41
C SER A 240 -11.21 -10.93 -3.95
N ASP A 241 -10.39 -11.08 -5.01
CA ASP A 241 -9.56 -10.02 -5.59
C ASP A 241 -8.68 -9.30 -4.56
N VAL A 242 -8.24 -10.01 -3.51
CA VAL A 242 -7.34 -9.49 -2.49
C VAL A 242 -5.91 -9.90 -2.83
N VAL A 243 -5.13 -8.93 -3.29
CA VAL A 243 -3.73 -9.13 -3.66
C VAL A 243 -2.87 -9.24 -2.38
N PRO A 244 -2.08 -10.30 -2.21
CA PRO A 244 -1.17 -10.44 -1.07
C PRO A 244 0.05 -9.53 -1.20
N GLU A 245 0.62 -9.15 -0.06
CA GLU A 245 1.92 -8.47 0.02
C GLU A 245 3.04 -9.48 0.33
N GLU A 246 4.26 -8.98 0.49
CA GLU A 246 5.43 -9.82 0.79
C GLU A 246 5.24 -10.69 2.05
N PRO A 247 4.71 -10.19 3.19
CA PRO A 247 4.57 -11.01 4.40
C PRO A 247 3.70 -12.26 4.19
N GLU A 248 2.56 -12.11 3.51
CA GLU A 248 1.66 -13.23 3.22
C GLU A 248 2.33 -14.25 2.29
N LEU A 249 2.98 -13.78 1.21
CA LEU A 249 3.70 -14.66 0.29
C LEU A 249 4.87 -15.37 0.97
N ALA A 250 5.62 -14.69 1.83
CA ALA A 250 6.73 -15.28 2.58
C ALA A 250 6.24 -16.37 3.57
N ALA A 251 5.08 -16.17 4.19
CA ALA A 251 4.47 -17.18 5.05
C ALA A 251 4.03 -18.42 4.26
N VAL A 252 3.37 -18.23 3.11
CA VAL A 252 2.99 -19.34 2.21
C VAL A 252 4.22 -20.06 1.66
N LEU A 253 5.28 -19.33 1.31
CA LEU A 253 6.56 -19.90 0.90
C LEU A 253 7.14 -20.80 2.01
N LYS A 254 7.19 -20.28 3.24
CA LYS A 254 7.76 -20.99 4.37
C LYS A 254 7.00 -22.29 4.70
N VAL A 255 5.67 -22.25 4.79
CA VAL A 255 4.87 -23.46 5.06
C VAL A 255 4.99 -24.49 3.91
N SER A 256 5.15 -24.04 2.67
CA SER A 256 5.38 -24.91 1.52
C SER A 256 6.74 -25.60 1.57
N MET A 257 7.78 -24.89 2.06
CA MET A 257 9.09 -25.49 2.30
C MET A 257 9.03 -26.54 3.42
N ASP A 258 8.34 -26.22 4.52
CA ASP A 258 8.24 -27.09 5.69
C ASP A 258 7.48 -28.39 5.37
N THR A 259 6.46 -28.31 4.50
CA THR A 259 5.73 -29.48 3.96
C THR A 259 6.39 -30.12 2.73
N LYS A 260 7.56 -29.63 2.30
CA LYS A 260 8.32 -30.12 1.14
C LYS A 260 7.55 -30.09 -0.19
N ASN A 261 6.59 -29.17 -0.33
CA ASN A 261 5.81 -28.99 -1.54
C ASN A 261 6.54 -28.09 -2.55
N ALA A 262 7.34 -28.71 -3.42
CA ALA A 262 8.19 -28.00 -4.38
C ALA A 262 7.40 -27.20 -5.43
N ASP A 263 6.21 -27.67 -5.83
CA ASP A 263 5.38 -26.98 -6.82
C ASP A 263 4.80 -25.69 -6.23
N LYS A 264 4.33 -25.75 -4.98
CA LYS A 264 3.86 -24.54 -4.28
C LYS A 264 4.99 -23.55 -4.02
N VAL A 265 6.20 -24.02 -3.69
CA VAL A 265 7.37 -23.13 -3.61
C VAL A 265 7.62 -22.43 -4.95
N TYR A 266 7.56 -23.16 -6.08
CA TYR A 266 7.73 -22.56 -7.41
C TYR A 266 6.67 -21.49 -7.70
N GLU A 267 5.40 -21.81 -7.45
CA GLU A 267 4.27 -20.91 -7.65
C GLU A 267 4.42 -19.63 -6.83
N THR A 268 4.75 -19.75 -5.53
CA THR A 268 4.94 -18.60 -4.64
C THR A 268 6.14 -17.76 -5.05
N LEU A 269 7.24 -18.36 -5.53
CA LEU A 269 8.38 -17.61 -6.09
C LEU A 269 8.00 -16.82 -7.35
N GLN A 270 7.15 -17.38 -8.22
CA GLN A 270 6.62 -16.63 -9.36
C GLN A 270 5.75 -15.45 -8.92
N ARG A 271 4.97 -15.61 -7.85
CA ARG A 271 4.16 -14.53 -7.28
C ARG A 271 5.02 -13.45 -6.62
N LEU A 272 6.10 -13.83 -5.92
CA LEU A 272 7.09 -12.88 -5.39
C LEU A 272 7.76 -12.09 -6.52
N ARG A 273 8.13 -12.75 -7.64
CA ARG A 273 8.65 -12.08 -8.85
C ARG A 273 7.65 -11.05 -9.39
N ASP A 274 6.39 -11.43 -9.48
CA ASP A 274 5.34 -10.62 -10.13
C ASP A 274 4.87 -9.43 -9.28
N LEU A 275 4.68 -9.66 -7.98
CA LEU A 275 4.05 -8.69 -7.07
C LEU A 275 5.07 -7.89 -6.25
N VAL A 276 6.19 -8.50 -5.87
CA VAL A 276 7.15 -7.92 -4.90
C VAL A 276 8.44 -7.46 -5.57
N ARG A 277 8.94 -8.22 -6.55
CA ARG A 277 10.17 -8.00 -7.33
C ARG A 277 11.47 -8.08 -6.52
N GLN A 278 11.62 -7.23 -5.50
CA GLN A 278 12.78 -7.18 -4.61
C GLN A 278 12.34 -7.57 -3.20
N VAL A 279 12.96 -8.61 -2.65
CA VAL A 279 12.54 -9.20 -1.38
C VAL A 279 13.32 -8.63 -0.20
N SER A 280 12.68 -8.60 0.97
CA SER A 280 13.31 -8.30 2.25
C SER A 280 14.39 -9.33 2.62
N LYS A 281 15.25 -8.97 3.59
CA LYS A 281 16.30 -9.86 4.09
C LYS A 281 15.74 -11.20 4.59
N SER A 282 14.62 -11.20 5.31
CA SER A 282 14.02 -12.42 5.85
C SER A 282 13.54 -13.37 4.76
N THR A 283 12.88 -12.83 3.73
CA THR A 283 12.43 -13.60 2.58
C THR A 283 13.62 -14.08 1.75
N PHE A 284 14.65 -13.25 1.57
CA PHE A 284 15.90 -13.63 0.91
C PHE A 284 16.58 -14.82 1.59
N ASP A 285 16.73 -14.77 2.92
CA ASP A 285 17.32 -15.85 3.71
C ASP A 285 16.49 -17.14 3.59
N THR A 286 15.15 -17.03 3.59
CA THR A 286 14.22 -18.17 3.38
C THR A 286 14.39 -18.81 2.00
N ILE A 287 14.52 -18.00 0.95
CA ILE A 287 14.75 -18.48 -0.42
C ILE A 287 16.13 -19.16 -0.52
N GLU A 288 17.16 -18.60 0.11
CA GLU A 288 18.48 -19.21 0.16
C GLU A 288 18.45 -20.59 0.82
N ASP A 289 17.70 -20.73 1.92
CA ASP A 289 17.52 -22.00 2.62
C ASP A 289 16.79 -23.04 1.78
N TRP A 290 15.76 -22.64 1.01
CA TRP A 290 15.08 -23.54 0.07
C TRP A 290 16.06 -24.14 -0.93
N PHE A 291 16.84 -23.31 -1.63
CA PHE A 291 17.73 -23.81 -2.67
C PHE A 291 18.88 -24.67 -2.12
N LYS A 292 19.26 -24.52 -0.85
CA LYS A 292 20.22 -25.40 -0.16
C LYS A 292 19.60 -26.70 0.35
N SER A 293 18.28 -26.84 0.32
CA SER A 293 17.57 -28.00 0.86
C SER A 293 17.65 -29.23 -0.05
N GLU A 294 17.49 -30.40 0.56
CA GLU A 294 17.38 -31.67 -0.19
C GLU A 294 16.14 -31.71 -1.08
N ALA A 295 15.04 -31.08 -0.66
CA ALA A 295 13.80 -31.02 -1.44
C ALA A 295 14.01 -30.30 -2.77
N ALA A 296 14.71 -29.15 -2.76
CA ALA A 296 15.03 -28.40 -3.98
C ALA A 296 15.96 -29.18 -4.92
N ALA A 297 16.88 -29.98 -4.40
CA ALA A 297 17.79 -30.79 -5.22
C ALA A 297 17.06 -31.91 -6.00
N LYS A 298 15.88 -32.34 -5.52
CA LYS A 298 15.05 -33.40 -6.11
C LYS A 298 13.89 -32.89 -6.96
N ALA A 299 13.60 -31.58 -6.94
CA ALA A 299 12.39 -31.02 -7.53
C ALA A 299 12.42 -30.91 -9.07
N GLY A 300 13.60 -30.89 -9.70
CA GLY A 300 13.73 -30.59 -11.13
C GLY A 300 13.68 -31.80 -12.07
N VAL A 301 13.50 -31.52 -13.36
CA VAL A 301 13.48 -32.53 -14.43
C VAL A 301 14.78 -32.59 -15.21
N LYS A 302 15.20 -33.79 -15.65
CA LYS A 302 16.45 -34.01 -16.40
C LYS A 302 16.39 -33.55 -17.86
N LYS A 303 15.22 -33.65 -18.49
CA LYS A 303 14.97 -33.28 -19.89
C LYS A 303 13.68 -32.47 -19.98
N TRP A 304 13.68 -31.48 -20.85
CA TRP A 304 12.53 -30.60 -21.08
C TRP A 304 12.51 -30.12 -22.54
N ASP A 305 11.35 -29.64 -22.99
CA ASP A 305 11.20 -29.07 -24.31
C ASP A 305 11.75 -27.64 -24.36
N LEU A 306 12.93 -27.49 -24.95
CA LEU A 306 13.59 -26.19 -25.12
C LEU A 306 12.78 -25.19 -25.93
N LYS A 307 11.99 -25.65 -26.92
CA LYS A 307 11.17 -24.76 -27.72
C LYS A 307 10.05 -24.18 -26.85
N LYS A 308 9.36 -25.03 -26.10
CA LYS A 308 8.34 -24.60 -25.13
C LYS A 308 8.90 -23.60 -24.11
N ILE A 309 10.11 -23.81 -23.58
CA ILE A 309 10.73 -22.84 -22.66
C ILE A 309 10.99 -21.50 -23.35
N ARG A 310 11.58 -21.51 -24.55
CA ARG A 310 11.88 -20.28 -25.29
C ARG A 310 10.61 -19.50 -25.63
N ASP A 311 9.59 -20.19 -26.11
CA ASP A 311 8.30 -19.59 -26.44
C ASP A 311 7.67 -18.98 -25.18
N ALA A 312 7.75 -19.66 -24.04
CA ALA A 312 7.26 -19.16 -22.75
C ALA A 312 8.02 -17.91 -22.27
N VAL A 313 9.34 -17.84 -22.46
CA VAL A 313 10.15 -16.65 -22.12
C VAL A 313 9.70 -15.44 -22.93
N VAL A 314 9.45 -15.63 -24.22
CA VAL A 314 8.96 -14.56 -25.11
C VAL A 314 7.55 -14.14 -24.68
N SER A 315 6.64 -15.09 -24.47
CA SER A 315 5.26 -14.78 -24.08
C SER A 315 5.16 -14.10 -22.71
N GLY A 316 6.10 -14.38 -21.81
CA GLY A 316 6.15 -13.79 -20.47
C GLY A 316 6.76 -12.39 -20.41
N GLY A 317 7.14 -11.79 -21.55
CA GLY A 317 7.79 -10.47 -21.61
C GLY A 317 9.29 -10.48 -21.27
N GLY A 318 9.91 -11.66 -21.21
CA GLY A 318 11.33 -11.85 -20.90
C GLY A 318 11.64 -12.00 -19.41
N GLY A 319 12.76 -12.68 -19.10
CA GLY A 319 13.29 -12.82 -17.74
C GLY A 319 12.72 -13.96 -16.88
N TRP A 320 11.69 -14.68 -17.35
CA TRP A 320 11.11 -15.85 -16.67
C TRP A 320 10.36 -16.75 -17.67
N HIS A 321 10.01 -17.99 -17.30
CA HIS A 321 9.30 -18.93 -18.20
C HIS A 321 8.08 -19.64 -17.57
N GLY A 322 8.02 -19.79 -16.25
CA GLY A 322 6.84 -20.35 -15.56
C GLY A 322 6.52 -21.83 -15.84
N GLN A 323 7.50 -22.62 -16.32
CA GLN A 323 7.28 -24.03 -16.73
C GLN A 323 7.75 -25.06 -15.69
N GLY A 324 7.94 -24.65 -14.44
CA GLY A 324 8.43 -25.52 -13.35
C GLY A 324 9.96 -25.56 -13.23
N TRP A 325 10.44 -26.45 -12.35
CA TRP A 325 11.86 -26.62 -12.03
C TRP A 325 12.62 -27.36 -13.13
N LEU A 326 13.75 -26.81 -13.59
CA LEU A 326 14.61 -27.40 -14.62
C LEU A 326 15.96 -27.83 -14.02
N GLY A 327 16.53 -28.90 -14.57
CA GLY A 327 17.80 -29.46 -14.10
C GLY A 327 17.62 -30.47 -12.97
N THR A 328 18.72 -31.11 -12.56
CA THR A 328 18.71 -32.12 -11.48
C THR A 328 19.96 -31.99 -10.62
N GLY A 329 19.86 -32.33 -9.34
CA GLY A 329 20.98 -32.33 -8.42
C GLY A 329 21.05 -31.07 -7.56
N ASN A 330 22.15 -30.94 -6.81
CA ASN A 330 22.31 -29.86 -5.84
C ASN A 330 22.46 -28.50 -6.53
N TRP A 331 21.83 -27.47 -5.96
CA TRP A 331 21.98 -26.09 -6.40
C TRP A 331 23.28 -25.48 -5.86
N ASN A 332 23.99 -24.74 -6.72
CA ASN A 332 25.13 -23.93 -6.32
C ASN A 332 24.67 -22.53 -5.87
N VAL A 333 24.41 -22.38 -4.57
CA VAL A 333 23.84 -21.14 -4.01
C VAL A 333 24.94 -20.20 -3.49
N LYS A 334 24.98 -18.96 -4.00
CA LYS A 334 25.94 -17.92 -3.61
C LYS A 334 25.28 -16.55 -3.55
N ARG A 335 25.53 -15.79 -2.47
CA ARG A 335 25.23 -14.36 -2.42
C ARG A 335 26.24 -13.60 -3.29
N THR A 336 25.77 -12.70 -4.15
CA THR A 336 26.61 -12.00 -5.13
C THR A 336 26.00 -10.65 -5.49
N GLU A 337 26.69 -9.90 -6.34
CA GLU A 337 26.25 -8.60 -6.84
C GLU A 337 26.28 -8.59 -8.37
N MET A 338 25.51 -7.68 -8.97
CA MET A 338 25.56 -7.39 -10.40
C MET A 338 26.57 -6.29 -10.68
N ASP A 339 27.23 -6.34 -11.84
CA ASP A 339 27.97 -5.18 -12.34
C ASP A 339 27.05 -4.13 -12.98
N LYS A 340 27.62 -3.00 -13.40
CA LYS A 340 26.88 -1.89 -14.02
C LYS A 340 26.15 -2.26 -15.34
N ASN A 341 26.52 -3.39 -15.96
CA ASN A 341 25.91 -3.87 -17.20
C ASN A 341 24.88 -4.98 -16.94
N GLY A 342 24.57 -5.27 -15.66
CA GLY A 342 23.66 -6.32 -15.25
C GLY A 342 24.26 -7.73 -15.32
N VAL A 343 25.60 -7.87 -15.30
CA VAL A 343 26.26 -9.18 -15.33
C VAL A 343 26.56 -9.66 -13.91
N CYS A 344 26.15 -10.89 -13.61
CA CYS A 344 26.36 -11.52 -12.31
C CYS A 344 27.84 -11.79 -12.03
N LYS A 345 28.37 -11.29 -10.90
CA LYS A 345 29.78 -11.50 -10.54
C LYS A 345 30.11 -12.97 -10.26
N CYS A 346 29.14 -13.79 -9.87
CA CYS A 346 29.32 -15.22 -9.60
C CYS A 346 29.30 -16.08 -10.88
N CYS A 347 28.17 -16.16 -11.59
CA CYS A 347 27.97 -17.07 -12.72
C CYS A 347 28.24 -16.44 -14.10
N LYS A 348 28.48 -15.12 -14.16
CA LYS A 348 28.71 -14.35 -15.40
C LYS A 348 27.52 -14.28 -16.35
N GLU A 349 26.34 -14.76 -15.95
CA GLU A 349 25.11 -14.54 -16.70
C GLU A 349 24.69 -13.07 -16.65
N LYS A 350 24.14 -12.58 -17.77
CA LYS A 350 23.62 -11.22 -17.90
C LYS A 350 22.12 -11.23 -17.67
N LEU A 351 21.64 -10.40 -16.74
CA LEU A 351 20.22 -10.20 -16.50
C LEU A 351 19.53 -9.60 -17.73
N VAL A 352 18.25 -9.94 -17.89
CA VAL A 352 17.41 -9.46 -18.99
C VAL A 352 16.81 -8.11 -18.63
N CYS A 353 16.74 -7.19 -19.60
CA CYS A 353 15.90 -6.00 -19.49
C CYS A 353 14.46 -6.41 -19.85
N ILE A 354 13.56 -6.38 -18.87
CA ILE A 354 12.16 -6.77 -19.06
C ILE A 354 11.40 -5.59 -19.67
N ASP A 355 10.73 -5.82 -20.79
CA ASP A 355 9.92 -4.80 -21.42
C ASP A 355 8.60 -4.57 -20.68
N ILE A 356 8.21 -3.30 -20.60
CA ILE A 356 6.91 -2.92 -20.06
C ILE A 356 5.92 -3.03 -21.21
N ASN A 357 4.85 -3.79 -21.00
CA ASN A 357 3.81 -3.98 -22.00
C ASN A 357 3.19 -2.62 -22.39
N PRO A 358 3.13 -2.27 -23.69
CA PRO A 358 2.49 -1.04 -24.15
C PRO A 358 1.04 -0.93 -23.70
N VAL A 359 0.28 -2.04 -23.65
CA VAL A 359 -1.13 -2.05 -23.22
C VAL A 359 -1.27 -1.65 -21.75
N GLU A 360 -0.35 -2.13 -20.90
CA GLU A 360 -0.31 -1.73 -19.49
C GLU A 360 0.04 -0.24 -19.35
N THR A 361 0.94 0.27 -20.20
CA THR A 361 1.29 1.69 -20.23
C THR A 361 0.09 2.57 -20.58
N GLU A 362 -0.70 2.19 -21.59
CA GLU A 362 -1.93 2.92 -21.95
C GLU A 362 -2.98 2.84 -20.83
N THR A 363 -3.16 1.67 -20.21
CA THR A 363 -4.07 1.49 -19.07
C THR A 363 -3.66 2.36 -17.88
N PHE A 364 -2.36 2.47 -17.65
CA PHE A 364 -1.79 3.33 -16.62
C PHE A 364 -2.00 4.81 -16.95
N ALA A 365 -1.75 5.23 -18.19
CA ALA A 365 -1.98 6.61 -18.64
C ALA A 365 -3.46 7.04 -18.46
N ALA A 366 -4.40 6.15 -18.78
CA ALA A 366 -5.83 6.38 -18.57
C ALA A 366 -6.17 6.51 -17.08
N SER A 367 -5.61 5.64 -16.23
CA SER A 367 -5.80 5.68 -14.78
C SER A 367 -5.21 6.94 -14.16
N LEU A 368 -4.03 7.35 -14.61
CA LEU A 368 -3.35 8.57 -14.20
C LEU A 368 -4.19 9.81 -14.56
N THR A 369 -4.73 9.86 -15.77
CA THR A 369 -5.63 10.94 -16.24
C THR A 369 -6.86 11.05 -15.35
N ARG A 370 -7.50 9.91 -15.05
CA ARG A 370 -8.68 9.87 -14.18
C ARG A 370 -8.36 10.41 -12.79
N LEU A 371 -7.28 9.93 -12.16
CA LEU A 371 -6.89 10.38 -10.82
C LEU A 371 -6.49 11.86 -10.78
N ALA A 372 -5.77 12.34 -11.79
CA ALA A 372 -5.43 13.75 -11.94
C ALA A 372 -6.71 14.59 -12.04
N CYS A 373 -7.68 14.21 -12.87
CA CYS A 373 -8.95 14.93 -13.01
C CYS A 373 -9.84 14.91 -11.75
N GLU A 374 -9.67 13.91 -10.87
CA GLU A 374 -10.37 13.83 -9.57
C GLU A 374 -9.76 14.77 -8.51
N LYS A 375 -8.46 15.09 -8.63
CA LYS A 375 -7.69 15.86 -7.63
C LYS A 375 -7.40 17.29 -8.08
N GLU A 376 -7.24 17.51 -9.38
CA GLU A 376 -6.98 18.80 -10.01
C GLU A 376 -8.28 19.47 -10.47
N VAL A 377 -8.19 20.77 -10.75
CA VAL A 377 -9.23 21.45 -11.53
C VAL A 377 -9.20 20.87 -12.95
N LYS A 378 -10.20 20.05 -13.29
CA LYS A 378 -10.28 19.30 -14.57
C LYS A 378 -9.93 20.14 -15.82
N ALA A 379 -10.37 21.40 -15.88
CA ALA A 379 -10.06 22.30 -16.99
C ALA A 379 -8.55 22.57 -17.15
N ASN A 380 -7.81 22.71 -16.04
CA ASN A 380 -6.37 22.96 -16.05
C ASN A 380 -5.60 21.75 -16.59
N PHE A 381 -5.99 20.53 -16.18
CA PHE A 381 -5.34 19.31 -16.63
C PHE A 381 -5.66 19.03 -18.10
N ASN A 382 -6.92 19.17 -18.51
CA ASN A 382 -7.33 19.03 -19.91
C ASN A 382 -6.56 20.02 -20.82
N GLN A 383 -6.38 21.27 -20.38
CA GLN A 383 -5.59 22.25 -21.13
C GLN A 383 -4.14 21.80 -21.32
N PHE A 384 -3.55 21.15 -20.32
CA PHE A 384 -2.22 20.57 -20.43
C PHE A 384 -2.19 19.38 -21.39
N GLN A 385 -3.19 18.49 -21.36
CA GLN A 385 -3.28 17.37 -22.30
C GLN A 385 -3.34 17.86 -23.75
N GLU A 386 -4.23 18.80 -24.05
CA GLU A 386 -4.32 19.42 -25.38
C GLU A 386 -3.03 20.14 -25.78
N TRP A 387 -2.35 20.78 -24.83
CA TRP A 387 -1.06 21.42 -25.09
C TRP A 387 -0.02 20.36 -25.44
N LEU A 388 0.09 19.28 -24.67
CA LEU A 388 1.07 18.23 -24.88
C LEU A 388 0.89 17.52 -26.23
N GLU A 389 -0.35 17.28 -26.66
CA GLU A 389 -0.66 16.72 -27.99
C GLU A 389 -0.16 17.59 -29.15
N ARG A 390 -0.09 18.91 -28.95
CA ARG A 390 0.36 19.87 -29.98
C ARG A 390 1.86 20.18 -29.92
N HIS A 391 2.57 19.65 -28.92
CA HIS A 391 3.99 19.94 -28.69
C HIS A 391 4.82 18.65 -28.63
N GLY A 392 6.14 18.79 -28.63
CA GLY A 392 7.07 17.66 -28.73
C GLY A 392 7.54 17.41 -30.17
N PRO A 393 8.20 16.27 -30.44
CA PRO A 393 8.48 15.16 -29.52
C PRO A 393 9.49 15.52 -28.42
N PHE A 394 9.44 14.81 -27.29
CA PHE A 394 10.36 14.97 -26.17
C PHE A 394 11.10 13.65 -25.89
N ASP A 395 12.42 13.74 -25.65
CA ASP A 395 13.23 12.59 -25.21
C ASP A 395 13.32 12.51 -23.67
N ALA A 396 13.01 13.61 -22.98
CA ALA A 396 12.99 13.69 -21.53
C ALA A 396 12.01 14.76 -21.04
N VAL A 397 11.43 14.51 -19.87
CA VAL A 397 10.62 15.43 -19.08
C VAL A 397 11.35 15.71 -17.77
N ILE A 398 11.40 16.97 -17.34
CA ILE A 398 12.08 17.40 -16.11
C ILE A 398 11.04 17.90 -15.11
N ASP A 399 11.11 17.38 -13.89
CA ASP A 399 10.51 18.01 -12.72
C ASP A 399 11.35 19.23 -12.33
N GLY A 400 10.94 20.40 -12.83
CA GLY A 400 11.70 21.63 -12.65
C GLY A 400 11.73 22.12 -11.21
N ALA A 401 10.72 21.78 -10.40
CA ALA A 401 10.68 22.16 -9.00
C ALA A 401 11.70 21.36 -8.19
N ASN A 402 11.71 20.03 -8.37
CA ASN A 402 12.67 19.14 -7.73
C ASN A 402 14.12 19.46 -8.16
N MET A 403 14.38 19.60 -9.47
CA MET A 403 15.72 19.94 -9.96
C MET A 403 16.23 21.29 -9.45
N GLY A 404 15.35 22.26 -9.18
CA GLY A 404 15.74 23.54 -8.60
C GLY A 404 16.00 23.49 -7.09
N LEU A 405 15.49 22.48 -6.37
CA LEU A 405 15.47 22.47 -4.89
C LEU A 405 16.26 21.32 -4.27
N VAL A 406 16.46 20.20 -4.97
CA VAL A 406 17.16 19.04 -4.43
C VAL A 406 18.58 19.42 -4.00
N ASN A 407 18.91 19.14 -2.75
CA ASN A 407 20.17 19.50 -2.08
C ASN A 407 20.48 21.02 -2.03
N GLN A 408 19.46 21.88 -2.18
CA GLN A 408 19.61 23.33 -2.14
C GLN A 408 18.80 23.97 -1.00
N ARG A 409 19.31 25.08 -0.44
CA ARG A 409 18.56 25.88 0.56
C ARG A 409 17.49 26.75 -0.07
N SER A 410 17.66 27.11 -1.34
CA SER A 410 16.75 27.93 -2.13
C SER A 410 16.80 27.50 -3.60
N PHE A 411 15.87 27.97 -4.42
CA PHE A 411 15.76 27.53 -5.81
C PHE A 411 17.02 27.89 -6.63
N SER A 412 17.73 26.89 -7.13
CA SER A 412 18.92 27.02 -7.97
C SER A 412 18.58 26.93 -9.46
N PHE A 413 18.50 28.10 -10.12
CA PHE A 413 18.33 28.13 -11.57
C PHE A 413 19.55 27.53 -12.32
N PHE A 414 20.75 27.65 -11.75
CA PHE A 414 21.95 27.05 -12.32
C PHE A 414 21.83 25.52 -12.41
N GLN A 415 21.34 24.87 -11.35
CA GLN A 415 21.14 23.42 -11.33
C GLN A 415 20.10 22.97 -12.36
N LEU A 416 18.95 23.66 -12.41
CA LEU A 416 17.92 23.40 -13.43
C LEU A 416 18.48 23.57 -14.85
N ASN A 417 19.15 24.70 -15.13
CA ASN A 417 19.70 24.98 -16.46
C ASN A 417 20.77 23.98 -16.88
N ASN A 418 21.68 23.59 -15.97
CA ASN A 418 22.67 22.55 -16.26
C ASN A 418 21.99 21.21 -16.60
N THR A 419 20.95 20.84 -15.84
CA THR A 419 20.15 19.63 -16.12
C THR A 419 19.51 19.67 -17.50
N VAL A 420 18.90 20.82 -17.87
CA VAL A 420 18.33 21.04 -19.22
C VAL A 420 19.40 20.87 -20.30
N GLN A 421 20.57 21.47 -20.12
CA GLN A 421 21.69 21.38 -21.07
C GLN A 421 22.21 19.95 -21.23
N ARG A 422 22.30 19.19 -20.12
CA ARG A 422 22.74 17.79 -20.17
C ARG A 422 21.73 16.88 -20.84
N CYS A 423 20.44 17.03 -20.54
CA CYS A 423 19.36 16.30 -21.23
C CYS A 423 19.39 16.57 -22.74
N GLN A 424 19.56 17.84 -23.13
CA GLN A 424 19.71 18.21 -24.54
C GLN A 424 20.97 17.59 -25.17
N GLN A 425 22.07 17.50 -24.42
CA GLN A 425 23.32 16.95 -24.93
C GLN A 425 23.25 15.43 -25.16
N ILE A 426 22.56 14.69 -24.29
CA ILE A 426 22.39 13.23 -24.42
C ILE A 426 21.29 12.85 -25.42
N SER A 427 20.36 13.76 -25.71
CA SER A 427 19.37 13.58 -26.79
C SER A 427 20.09 13.34 -28.14
N PRO A 428 19.76 12.27 -28.87
CA PRO A 428 20.35 12.00 -30.19
C PRO A 428 20.14 13.14 -31.18
N SER A 429 19.00 13.83 -31.09
CA SER A 429 18.62 14.93 -31.99
C SER A 429 18.75 16.32 -31.33
N LYS A 430 19.43 16.42 -30.18
CA LYS A 430 19.59 17.68 -29.40
C LYS A 430 18.27 18.37 -29.06
N ARG A 431 17.21 17.59 -28.82
CA ARG A 431 15.90 18.10 -28.40
C ARG A 431 16.00 18.70 -27.01
N LEU A 432 15.33 19.83 -26.80
CA LEU A 432 15.16 20.35 -25.44
C LEU A 432 14.22 19.41 -24.66
N PRO A 433 14.51 19.12 -23.38
CA PRO A 433 13.58 18.41 -22.52
C PRO A 433 12.36 19.29 -22.22
N LEU A 434 11.21 18.67 -21.94
CA LEU A 434 10.04 19.39 -21.43
C LEU A 434 10.23 19.71 -19.94
N VAL A 435 10.34 20.99 -19.60
CA VAL A 435 10.43 21.45 -18.21
C VAL A 435 9.03 21.74 -17.67
N ILE A 436 8.61 21.02 -16.63
CA ILE A 436 7.38 21.33 -15.88
C ILE A 436 7.77 22.18 -14.67
N LEU A 437 7.15 23.37 -14.53
CA LEU A 437 7.46 24.27 -13.44
C LEU A 437 6.28 25.19 -13.12
N HIS A 438 5.91 25.33 -11.84
CA HIS A 438 4.92 26.32 -11.41
C HIS A 438 5.10 27.73 -11.99
N LYS A 439 3.99 28.32 -12.45
CA LYS A 439 3.92 29.70 -12.96
C LYS A 439 4.46 30.74 -11.97
N SER A 440 4.30 30.51 -10.67
CA SER A 440 4.88 31.36 -9.62
C SER A 440 6.42 31.35 -9.62
N ARG A 441 7.04 30.25 -10.02
CA ARG A 441 8.50 30.15 -10.16
C ARG A 441 8.94 30.75 -11.49
N VAL A 442 8.23 30.44 -12.59
CA VAL A 442 8.51 31.02 -13.93
C VAL A 442 8.50 32.55 -13.91
N ASN A 443 7.64 33.16 -13.10
CA ASN A 443 7.51 34.62 -13.00
C ASN A 443 8.16 35.22 -11.72
N GLY A 444 8.66 34.39 -10.82
CA GLY A 444 9.12 34.78 -9.49
C GLY A 444 10.59 34.45 -9.25
N GLY A 445 10.89 33.78 -8.13
CA GLY A 445 12.24 33.51 -7.61
C GLY A 445 13.34 33.30 -8.67
N PRO A 446 13.29 32.22 -9.48
CA PRO A 446 14.31 31.97 -10.51
C PRO A 446 14.35 32.99 -11.65
N ALA A 447 13.26 33.70 -11.89
CA ALA A 447 13.11 34.73 -12.92
C ALA A 447 13.35 36.17 -12.42
N THR A 448 13.86 36.34 -11.19
CA THR A 448 14.31 37.64 -10.67
C THR A 448 15.46 38.23 -11.48
N HIS A 449 16.35 37.37 -11.99
CA HIS A 449 17.47 37.77 -12.83
C HIS A 449 17.05 37.86 -14.31
N PRO A 450 17.31 38.99 -15.01
CA PRO A 450 16.83 39.19 -16.39
C PRO A 450 17.28 38.11 -17.38
N LYS A 451 18.52 37.62 -17.26
CA LYS A 451 19.05 36.55 -18.13
C LYS A 451 18.30 35.23 -17.95
N ASN A 452 17.96 34.87 -16.71
CA ASN A 452 17.22 33.65 -16.41
C ASN A 452 15.78 33.74 -16.94
N ARG A 453 15.14 34.91 -16.77
CA ARG A 453 13.80 35.17 -17.30
C ARG A 453 13.76 35.05 -18.82
N ALA A 454 14.73 35.65 -19.51
CA ALA A 454 14.85 35.52 -20.96
C ALA A 454 15.05 34.06 -21.40
N LEU A 455 15.80 33.27 -20.63
CA LEU A 455 16.00 31.85 -20.92
C LEU A 455 14.74 31.00 -20.69
N LEU A 456 14.00 31.26 -19.62
CA LEU A 456 12.71 30.62 -19.36
C LEU A 456 11.70 30.91 -20.48
N GLU A 457 11.60 32.17 -20.92
CA GLU A 457 10.76 32.53 -22.06
C GLU A 457 11.25 31.90 -23.37
N LYS A 458 12.57 31.78 -23.56
CA LYS A 458 13.13 31.04 -24.70
C LYS A 458 12.70 29.57 -24.70
N TRP A 459 12.74 28.88 -23.56
CA TRP A 459 12.27 27.49 -23.45
C TRP A 459 10.78 27.38 -23.71
N LYS A 460 9.99 28.30 -23.18
CA LYS A 460 8.53 28.35 -23.41
C LYS A 460 8.20 28.57 -24.88
N ASN A 461 8.85 29.52 -25.55
CA ASN A 461 8.67 29.79 -26.98
C ASN A 461 9.14 28.63 -27.87
N ALA A 462 10.11 27.85 -27.40
CA ALA A 462 10.53 26.61 -28.06
C ALA A 462 9.58 25.42 -27.79
N GLY A 463 8.48 25.63 -27.05
CA GLY A 463 7.55 24.55 -26.68
C GLY A 463 8.11 23.58 -25.65
N ALA A 464 9.18 23.95 -24.93
CA ALA A 464 9.92 23.07 -24.02
C ALA A 464 9.77 23.43 -22.54
N LEU A 465 8.85 24.34 -22.20
CA LEU A 465 8.48 24.66 -20.83
C LEU A 465 6.97 24.81 -20.69
N TYR A 466 6.38 24.09 -19.75
CA TYR A 466 4.99 24.26 -19.36
C TYR A 466 4.89 24.86 -17.95
N ALA A 467 4.22 26.00 -17.85
CA ALA A 467 4.01 26.70 -16.60
C ALA A 467 2.68 26.26 -15.96
N THR A 468 2.75 25.39 -14.96
CA THR A 468 1.54 24.87 -14.30
C THR A 468 0.80 25.97 -13.51
N PRO A 469 -0.54 25.91 -13.45
CA PRO A 469 -1.34 26.98 -12.84
C PRO A 469 -1.18 27.05 -11.32
N PRO A 470 -1.49 28.19 -10.68
CA PRO A 470 -1.46 28.28 -9.22
C PRO A 470 -2.41 27.28 -8.57
N GLY A 471 -1.91 26.57 -7.55
CA GLY A 471 -2.69 25.59 -6.77
C GLY A 471 -2.76 24.19 -7.39
N SER A 472 -2.15 23.94 -8.55
CA SER A 472 -1.98 22.58 -9.06
C SER A 472 -0.94 21.81 -8.26
N ASN A 473 -1.00 20.48 -8.32
CA ASN A 473 0.17 19.65 -8.03
C ASN A 473 0.92 19.35 -9.35
N ASP A 474 2.17 19.81 -9.45
CA ASP A 474 3.05 19.59 -10.62
C ASP A 474 3.32 18.11 -10.89
N ASP A 475 3.18 17.25 -9.88
CA ASP A 475 3.41 15.81 -9.96
C ASP A 475 2.58 15.11 -11.04
N TRP A 476 1.32 15.52 -11.18
CA TRP A 476 0.45 14.98 -12.21
C TRP A 476 0.93 15.33 -13.63
N TYR A 477 1.53 16.50 -13.81
CA TYR A 477 1.87 17.04 -15.12
C TYR A 477 3.14 16.40 -15.67
N TRP A 478 4.21 16.36 -14.88
CA TRP A 478 5.45 15.71 -15.34
C TRP A 478 5.28 14.20 -15.47
N LEU A 479 4.48 13.57 -14.59
CA LEU A 479 4.25 12.13 -14.67
C LEU A 479 3.43 11.77 -15.91
N TYR A 480 2.35 12.51 -16.17
CA TYR A 480 1.55 12.31 -17.37
C TYR A 480 2.34 12.54 -18.65
N ALA A 481 3.17 13.59 -18.70
CA ALA A 481 4.01 13.85 -19.86
C ALA A 481 5.01 12.73 -20.11
N ALA A 482 5.73 12.27 -19.09
CA ALA A 482 6.72 11.20 -19.26
C ALA A 482 6.09 9.88 -19.72
N VAL A 483 4.93 9.52 -19.16
CA VAL A 483 4.18 8.32 -19.55
C VAL A 483 3.67 8.44 -20.99
N THR A 484 3.03 9.56 -21.34
CA THR A 484 2.41 9.78 -22.66
C THR A 484 3.47 9.88 -23.76
N CYS A 485 4.56 10.59 -23.51
CA CYS A 485 5.67 10.73 -24.45
C CYS A 485 6.58 9.50 -24.49
N LYS A 486 6.40 8.53 -23.57
CA LYS A 486 7.21 7.30 -23.45
C LYS A 486 8.71 7.62 -23.39
N CYS A 487 9.06 8.61 -22.57
CA CYS A 487 10.39 9.20 -22.52
C CYS A 487 10.97 9.18 -21.10
N LEU A 488 12.22 9.63 -20.94
CA LEU A 488 12.87 9.72 -19.63
C LEU A 488 12.16 10.73 -18.73
N LEU A 489 12.14 10.47 -17.43
CA LEU A 489 11.65 11.37 -16.38
C LEU A 489 12.82 11.72 -15.46
N VAL A 490 13.19 13.00 -15.41
CA VAL A 490 14.29 13.49 -14.57
C VAL A 490 13.72 14.08 -13.29
N THR A 491 13.86 13.34 -12.18
CA THR A 491 13.46 13.78 -10.85
C THR A 491 14.18 12.97 -9.77
N ASN A 492 14.60 13.63 -8.68
CA ASN A 492 15.09 12.98 -7.48
C ASN A 492 13.97 12.74 -6.45
N ASP A 493 12.71 12.97 -6.80
CA ASP A 493 11.60 12.61 -5.93
C ASP A 493 11.56 11.09 -5.72
N GLU A 494 11.37 10.67 -4.48
CA GLU A 494 11.32 9.26 -4.13
C GLU A 494 10.00 8.61 -4.57
N MET A 495 8.99 9.44 -4.85
CA MET A 495 7.64 9.09 -5.27
C MET A 495 6.95 8.16 -4.25
N ARG A 496 6.96 8.57 -2.97
CA ARG A 496 6.48 7.76 -1.82
C ARG A 496 5.23 8.28 -1.12
N ASP A 497 4.74 9.45 -1.51
CA ASP A 497 3.60 10.08 -0.85
C ASP A 497 2.26 9.37 -1.15
N HIS A 498 1.18 9.89 -0.58
CA HIS A 498 -0.16 9.35 -0.79
C HIS A 498 -0.62 9.43 -2.26
N LEU A 499 -0.09 10.36 -3.06
CA LEU A 499 -0.39 10.45 -4.48
C LEU A 499 0.14 9.20 -5.21
N PHE A 500 1.41 8.86 -5.00
CA PHE A 500 2.03 7.72 -5.68
C PHE A 500 1.51 6.36 -5.19
N GLN A 501 1.02 6.28 -3.95
CA GLN A 501 0.33 5.08 -3.44
C GLN A 501 -0.95 4.75 -4.24
N LEU A 502 -1.62 5.74 -4.84
CA LEU A 502 -2.82 5.52 -5.67
C LEU A 502 -2.49 4.90 -7.03
N LEU A 503 -1.23 4.94 -7.45
CA LEU A 503 -0.77 4.43 -8.75
C LEU A 503 -0.50 2.91 -8.73
N GLY A 504 -0.59 2.29 -7.55
CA GLY A 504 -0.42 0.85 -7.35
C GLY A 504 1.06 0.42 -7.29
N ASN A 505 1.27 -0.79 -6.75
CA ASN A 505 2.61 -1.34 -6.49
C ASN A 505 3.16 -2.28 -7.58
N SER A 506 2.45 -2.45 -8.70
CA SER A 506 2.84 -3.39 -9.77
C SER A 506 3.45 -2.70 -11.00
N PHE A 507 2.67 -1.88 -11.70
CA PHE A 507 3.11 -1.20 -12.93
C PHE A 507 4.06 -0.04 -12.63
N PHE A 508 3.66 0.87 -11.74
CA PHE A 508 4.39 2.11 -11.52
C PHE A 508 5.85 1.91 -11.08
N PRO A 509 6.20 0.98 -10.16
CA PRO A 509 7.60 0.72 -9.84
C PRO A 509 8.44 0.20 -11.02
N ARG A 510 7.86 -0.61 -11.93
CA ARG A 510 8.54 -1.06 -13.16
C ARG A 510 8.77 0.11 -14.11
N TRP A 511 7.74 0.95 -14.29
CA TRP A 511 7.84 2.14 -15.11
C TRP A 511 8.90 3.11 -14.58
N LYS A 512 8.91 3.34 -13.26
CA LYS A 512 9.89 4.18 -12.56
C LYS A 512 11.32 3.71 -12.80
N GLU A 513 11.61 2.43 -12.60
CA GLU A 513 12.96 1.86 -12.81
C GLU A 513 13.48 2.02 -14.25
N LYS A 514 12.57 1.98 -15.24
CA LYS A 514 12.94 2.11 -16.66
C LYS A 514 13.07 3.56 -17.14
N HIS A 515 12.33 4.49 -16.54
CA HIS A 515 12.21 5.86 -17.06
C HIS A 515 12.79 6.93 -16.15
N GLN A 516 12.90 6.71 -14.83
CA GLN A 516 13.45 7.69 -13.90
C GLN A 516 14.96 7.84 -14.08
N VAL A 517 15.43 9.09 -14.13
CA VAL A 517 16.83 9.51 -14.23
C VAL A 517 17.20 10.34 -13.01
#